data_AF-A0A1Q9T1I4-F1
#
_entry.id   AF-A0A1Q9T1I4-F1
#
_cell.length_a   1.000
_cell.length_b   1.000
_cell.length_c   1.000
_cell.angle_alpha   90.00
_cell.angle_beta   90.00
_cell.angle_gamma   90.00
#
_symmetry.space_group_name_H-M   'P 1'
#
loop_
_entity.id
_entity.type
_entity.pdbx_description
1 polymer ?
#
loop_
_entity_poly.entity_id
_entity_poly.type
_entity_poly.pdbx_seq_one_letter_code
_entity_poly.pdbx_strand_id
1 'polypeptide(L)'
;MSTNGDIAREVRKTGAIGVHRHYYQWSFGRGERSTIANDHANRRIPWVSFKPPGGGTNGWKQIANGQHDSAIRARARGYASYSRPIIVTFHHEPAEEARSSRDLPRQWRRAFCRIHDLMQDETNLRNVVFVPIIGDYTFNPWNKRDRPEDWATPDVVRRSGFFGLDLYQNQSGDGLDERIGRVREHLADAGYPNKMVGLGETGVALKFRNPSAVTWWQRQWQWASRNTDKIGVISYFNSNNNPSRPDWRLSESAAKLRAFRDSLSSWRSCRL
;
A
#
# COMPACT_ATOMS: atom_id res chain seq x y z
N MET A 1 12.93 3.54 -5.61
CA MET A 1 12.89 4.80 -4.83
C MET A 1 12.64 4.45 -3.38
N SER A 2 13.57 4.74 -2.46
CA SER A 2 13.24 4.77 -1.03
C SER A 2 13.07 6.23 -0.62
N THR A 3 11.92 6.57 -0.06
CA THR A 3 11.70 7.88 0.55
C THR A 3 11.84 7.72 2.04
N ASN A 4 13.08 7.51 2.50
CA ASN A 4 13.38 7.62 3.92
C ASN A 4 13.49 9.11 4.27
N GLY A 5 12.34 9.79 4.28
CA GLY A 5 12.26 11.09 4.94
C GLY A 5 12.51 10.91 6.43
N ASP A 6 13.05 11.95 7.09
CA ASP A 6 13.21 11.95 8.54
C ASP A 6 11.82 11.91 9.21
N ILE A 7 11.39 10.70 9.61
CA ILE A 7 10.09 10.48 10.23
C ILE A 7 9.93 11.25 11.54
N ALA A 8 11.02 11.49 12.29
CA ALA A 8 10.96 12.26 13.51
C ALA A 8 10.62 13.72 13.21
N ARG A 9 11.18 14.28 12.13
CA ARG A 9 10.81 15.62 11.65
C ARG A 9 9.36 15.69 11.20
N GLU A 10 8.86 14.68 10.50
CA GLU A 10 7.47 14.69 10.04
C GLU A 10 6.48 14.50 11.20
N VAL A 11 6.76 13.65 12.19
CA VAL A 11 5.94 13.50 13.41
C VAL A 11 5.88 14.79 14.23
N ARG A 12 6.99 15.55 14.32
CA ARG A 12 6.96 16.90 14.95
C ARG A 12 5.99 17.85 14.24
N LYS A 13 5.79 17.68 12.94
CA LYS A 13 4.82 18.47 12.17
C LYS A 13 3.42 17.87 12.31
N THR A 14 3.21 16.59 12.06
CA THR A 14 1.86 16.03 11.94
C THR A 14 1.21 15.66 13.28
N GLY A 15 2.02 15.42 14.32
CA GLY A 15 1.59 14.65 15.49
C GLY A 15 1.80 13.15 15.28
N ALA A 16 1.27 12.35 16.22
CA ALA A 16 1.39 10.89 16.19
C ALA A 16 0.75 10.28 14.93
N ILE A 17 1.41 9.28 14.36
CA ILE A 17 0.94 8.52 13.20
C ILE A 17 0.85 7.04 13.59
N GLY A 18 -0.16 6.33 13.09
CA GLY A 18 -0.37 4.91 13.41
C GLY A 18 0.43 3.95 12.54
N VAL A 19 0.59 4.27 11.25
CA VAL A 19 1.26 3.43 10.25
C VAL A 19 2.40 4.20 9.58
N HIS A 20 3.48 3.50 9.29
CA HIS A 20 4.63 4.05 8.56
C HIS A 20 5.05 3.10 7.45
N ARG A 21 4.93 3.54 6.20
CA ARG A 21 5.22 2.72 5.01
C ARG A 21 6.65 2.94 4.51
N HIS A 22 7.31 1.83 4.16
CA HIS A 22 8.73 1.78 3.76
C HIS A 22 8.92 1.03 2.46
N TYR A 23 9.97 1.40 1.72
CA TYR A 23 10.29 0.79 0.43
C TYR A 23 11.71 0.28 0.42
N TYR A 24 11.87 -1.00 0.08
CA TYR A 24 13.17 -1.66 0.03
C TYR A 24 13.41 -2.30 -1.33
N GLN A 25 14.68 -2.31 -1.74
CA GLN A 25 15.13 -3.28 -2.73
C GLN A 25 15.25 -4.66 -2.07
N TRP A 26 15.22 -5.71 -2.87
CA TRP A 26 15.27 -7.09 -2.38
C TRP A 26 16.40 -7.35 -1.37
N SER A 27 17.60 -6.82 -1.63
CA SER A 27 18.82 -7.06 -0.85
C SER A 27 18.94 -6.23 0.45
N PHE A 28 18.00 -5.32 0.75
CA PHE A 28 18.15 -4.36 1.86
C PHE A 28 17.64 -4.89 3.22
N GLY A 29 17.68 -6.21 3.45
CA GLY A 29 17.06 -6.85 4.61
C GLY A 29 17.55 -6.34 5.99
N ARG A 30 18.77 -5.81 6.11
CA ARG A 30 19.25 -5.21 7.38
C ARG A 30 18.53 -3.90 7.70
N GLY A 31 18.42 -3.00 6.71
CA GLY A 31 17.73 -1.73 6.87
C GLY A 31 16.23 -1.93 7.12
N GLU A 32 15.62 -2.89 6.43
CA GLU A 32 14.24 -3.33 6.64
C GLU A 32 13.97 -3.70 8.11
N ARG A 33 14.81 -4.56 8.70
CA ARG A 33 14.67 -4.97 10.11
C ARG A 33 14.89 -3.82 11.10
N SER A 34 15.92 -3.00 10.91
CA SER A 34 16.16 -1.84 11.79
C SER A 34 14.98 -0.88 11.81
N THR A 35 14.35 -0.65 10.66
CA THR A 35 13.19 0.22 10.56
C THR A 35 11.94 -0.38 11.21
N ILE A 36 11.67 -1.67 11.02
CA ILE A 36 10.57 -2.38 11.71
C ILE A 36 10.72 -2.23 13.23
N ALA A 37 11.92 -2.50 13.76
CA ALA A 37 12.20 -2.35 15.18
C ALA A 37 11.96 -0.92 15.68
N ASN A 38 12.40 0.08 14.92
CA ASN A 38 12.19 1.49 15.25
C ASN A 38 10.69 1.87 15.25
N ASP A 39 9.91 1.40 14.28
CA ASP A 39 8.47 1.68 14.24
C ASP A 39 7.74 1.02 15.41
N HIS A 40 8.05 -0.23 15.73
CA HIS A 40 7.50 -0.90 16.90
C HIS A 40 7.86 -0.20 18.21
N ALA A 41 9.11 0.28 18.37
CA ALA A 41 9.55 1.05 19.54
C ALA A 41 8.78 2.38 19.68
N ASN A 42 8.34 2.96 18.56
CA ASN A 42 7.55 4.19 18.51
C ASN A 42 6.04 3.94 18.41
N ARG A 43 5.57 2.72 18.71
CA ARG A 43 4.15 2.31 18.66
C ARG A 43 3.48 2.50 17.30
N ARG A 44 4.23 2.38 16.20
CA ARG A 44 3.72 2.40 14.83
C ARG A 44 3.62 0.98 14.26
N ILE A 45 2.70 0.76 13.34
CA ILE A 45 2.65 -0.43 12.49
C ILE A 45 3.54 -0.18 11.26
N PRO A 46 4.64 -0.94 11.08
CA PRO A 46 5.43 -0.85 9.87
C PRO A 46 4.68 -1.51 8.70
N TRP A 47 4.60 -0.80 7.57
CA TRP A 47 4.16 -1.35 6.30
C TRP A 47 5.34 -1.44 5.34
N VAL A 48 5.86 -2.64 5.14
CA VAL A 48 7.03 -2.89 4.31
C VAL A 48 6.61 -3.22 2.89
N SER A 49 7.10 -2.45 1.91
CA SER A 49 7.04 -2.78 0.49
C SER A 49 8.42 -3.14 -0.02
N PHE A 50 8.59 -4.29 -0.66
CA PHE A 50 9.88 -4.67 -1.25
C PHE A 50 9.79 -5.00 -2.74
N LYS A 51 10.82 -4.59 -3.48
CA LYS A 51 11.01 -4.94 -4.89
C LYS A 51 11.59 -6.36 -5.02
N PRO A 52 11.37 -7.04 -6.16
CA PRO A 52 11.90 -8.35 -6.46
C PRO A 52 13.43 -8.32 -6.63
N PRO A 53 14.10 -9.48 -6.68
CA PRO A 53 15.50 -9.59 -7.05
C PRO A 53 15.79 -8.83 -8.36
N GLY A 54 16.85 -8.02 -8.37
CA GLY A 54 17.18 -7.16 -9.51
C GLY A 54 16.28 -5.95 -9.71
N GLY A 55 15.24 -5.76 -8.88
CA GLY A 55 14.42 -4.54 -8.83
C GLY A 55 13.30 -4.43 -9.86
N GLY A 56 13.20 -5.36 -10.82
CA GLY A 56 12.23 -5.30 -11.92
C GLY A 56 11.58 -6.64 -12.25
N THR A 57 10.87 -6.68 -13.38
CA THR A 57 9.97 -7.76 -13.80
C THR A 57 10.64 -9.14 -13.94
N ASN A 58 11.92 -9.20 -14.31
CA ASN A 58 12.68 -10.46 -14.38
C ASN A 58 12.67 -11.21 -13.03
N GLY A 59 12.69 -10.49 -11.91
CA GLY A 59 12.67 -11.11 -10.59
C GLY A 59 11.32 -11.78 -10.25
N TRP A 60 10.22 -11.41 -10.92
CA TRP A 60 8.93 -12.09 -10.75
C TRP A 60 9.01 -13.53 -11.20
N LYS A 61 9.54 -13.77 -12.40
CA LYS A 61 9.74 -15.13 -12.93
C LYS A 61 10.67 -15.95 -12.03
N GLN A 62 11.76 -15.36 -11.55
CA GLN A 62 12.71 -16.07 -10.68
C GLN A 62 12.06 -16.52 -9.38
N ILE A 63 11.27 -15.64 -8.73
CA ILE A 63 10.50 -16.00 -7.54
C ILE A 63 9.45 -17.05 -7.89
N ALA A 64 8.65 -16.84 -8.93
CA ALA A 64 7.60 -17.79 -9.35
C ALA A 64 8.13 -19.21 -9.63
N ASN A 65 9.40 -19.32 -10.04
CA ASN A 65 10.11 -20.57 -10.32
C ASN A 65 10.88 -21.13 -9.11
N GLY A 66 10.81 -20.50 -7.94
CA GLY A 66 11.38 -21.01 -6.69
C GLY A 66 12.85 -20.70 -6.45
N GLN A 67 13.46 -19.84 -7.26
CA GLN A 67 14.90 -19.56 -7.14
C GLN A 67 15.27 -18.79 -5.86
N HIS A 68 14.28 -18.22 -5.16
CA HIS A 68 14.48 -17.33 -4.01
C HIS A 68 13.77 -17.80 -2.74
N ASP A 69 13.36 -19.06 -2.67
CA ASP A 69 12.57 -19.60 -1.56
C ASP A 69 13.29 -19.49 -0.22
N SER A 70 14.58 -19.85 -0.18
CA SER A 70 15.39 -19.79 1.03
C SER A 70 15.46 -18.37 1.59
N ALA A 71 15.59 -17.37 0.70
CA ALA A 71 15.60 -15.96 1.07
C ALA A 71 14.22 -15.49 1.57
N ILE A 72 13.13 -15.96 0.96
CA ILE A 72 11.75 -15.64 1.40
C ILE A 72 11.49 -16.24 2.79
N ARG A 73 11.88 -17.49 3.03
CA ARG A 73 11.78 -18.15 4.34
C ARG A 73 12.62 -17.44 5.40
N ALA A 74 13.84 -17.04 5.06
CA ALA A 74 14.68 -16.24 5.95
C ALA A 74 14.04 -14.89 6.30
N ARG A 75 13.42 -14.20 5.33
CA ARG A 75 12.66 -12.97 5.57
C ARG A 75 11.45 -13.24 6.48
N ALA A 76 10.71 -14.33 6.24
CA ALA A 76 9.58 -14.74 7.08
C ALA A 76 9.99 -14.94 8.54
N ARG A 77 11.06 -15.70 8.81
CA ARG A 77 11.63 -15.88 10.16
C ARG A 77 12.06 -14.55 10.77
N GLY A 78 12.66 -13.67 9.97
CA GLY A 78 13.01 -12.32 10.38
C GLY A 78 11.81 -11.51 10.85
N TYR A 79 10.70 -11.54 10.13
CA TYR A 79 9.45 -10.90 10.55
C TYR A 79 8.84 -11.57 11.78
N ALA A 80 8.84 -12.89 11.83
CA ALA A 80 8.33 -13.63 12.96
C ALA A 80 9.09 -13.31 14.25
N SER A 81 10.36 -12.87 14.20
CA SER A 81 11.10 -12.49 15.42
C SER A 81 10.49 -11.31 16.19
N TYR A 82 9.60 -10.51 15.58
CA TYR A 82 8.90 -9.42 16.24
C TYR A 82 7.60 -9.89 16.91
N SER A 83 7.25 -9.29 18.05
CA SER A 83 6.01 -9.58 18.78
C SER A 83 4.80 -8.78 18.29
N ARG A 84 5.02 -7.77 17.44
CA ARG A 84 3.97 -6.85 16.97
C ARG A 84 3.71 -7.04 15.46
N PRO A 85 2.51 -6.67 14.98
CA PRO A 85 2.14 -6.81 13.57
C PRO A 85 3.04 -6.03 12.61
N ILE A 86 3.17 -6.55 11.39
CA ILE A 86 3.85 -5.96 10.24
C ILE A 86 2.94 -6.14 9.03
N ILE A 87 2.70 -5.08 8.26
CA ILE A 87 2.03 -5.17 6.96
C ILE A 87 3.10 -5.33 5.89
N VAL A 88 2.92 -6.25 4.95
CA VAL A 88 3.94 -6.58 3.96
C VAL A 88 3.34 -6.60 2.55
N THR A 89 4.00 -5.92 1.62
CA THR A 89 3.66 -5.91 0.20
C THR A 89 4.85 -6.30 -0.65
N PHE A 90 4.62 -7.25 -1.55
CA PHE A 90 5.54 -7.53 -2.65
C PHE A 90 5.19 -6.64 -3.84
N HIS A 91 6.16 -5.85 -4.30
CA HIS A 91 6.15 -5.07 -5.55
C HIS A 91 4.78 -4.45 -5.90
N HIS A 92 4.46 -3.33 -5.22
CA HIS A 92 3.24 -2.55 -5.47
C HIS A 92 3.14 -2.06 -6.92
N GLU A 93 1.90 -1.81 -7.36
CA GLU A 93 1.50 -1.32 -8.69
C GLU A 93 2.21 -2.02 -9.86
N PRO A 94 2.13 -3.37 -9.95
CA PRO A 94 2.88 -4.11 -10.96
C PRO A 94 2.47 -3.77 -12.41
N ALA A 95 1.24 -3.27 -12.62
CA ALA A 95 0.77 -2.82 -13.92
C ALA A 95 1.62 -1.67 -14.52
N GLU A 96 2.21 -0.79 -13.68
CA GLU A 96 3.07 0.28 -14.21
C GLU A 96 4.34 -0.27 -14.90
N GLU A 97 4.85 -1.42 -14.45
CA GLU A 97 6.08 -2.04 -14.95
C GLU A 97 5.82 -3.16 -15.98
N ALA A 98 4.59 -3.66 -16.08
CA ALA A 98 4.22 -4.79 -16.94
C ALA A 98 3.80 -4.40 -18.37
N ARG A 99 3.98 -3.13 -18.77
CA ARG A 99 3.49 -2.56 -20.04
C ARG A 99 4.00 -3.27 -21.30
N SER A 100 5.04 -4.09 -21.19
CA SER A 100 5.71 -4.73 -22.32
C SER A 100 5.24 -6.17 -22.62
N SER A 101 4.42 -6.81 -21.77
CA SER A 101 4.03 -8.21 -22.01
C SER A 101 2.81 -8.68 -21.21
N ARG A 102 1.93 -9.44 -21.87
CA ARG A 102 0.76 -10.10 -21.27
C ARG A 102 1.10 -11.29 -20.35
N ASP A 103 2.35 -11.78 -20.37
CA ASP A 103 2.79 -12.83 -19.43
C ASP A 103 3.14 -12.26 -18.05
N LEU A 104 3.57 -11.01 -17.99
CA LEU A 104 4.05 -10.38 -16.76
C LEU A 104 3.01 -10.38 -15.61
N PRO A 105 1.70 -10.13 -15.84
CA PRO A 105 0.71 -10.29 -14.79
C PRO A 105 0.67 -11.71 -14.18
N ARG A 106 0.77 -12.75 -15.03
CA ARG A 106 0.82 -14.15 -14.56
C ARG A 106 2.07 -14.42 -13.72
N GLN A 107 3.23 -13.91 -14.14
CA GLN A 107 4.47 -14.07 -13.39
C GLN A 107 4.42 -13.36 -12.03
N TRP A 108 3.91 -12.12 -11.99
CA TRP A 108 3.74 -11.39 -10.74
C TRP A 108 2.80 -12.11 -9.78
N ARG A 109 1.63 -12.58 -10.25
CA ARG A 109 0.66 -13.31 -9.42
C ARG A 109 1.25 -14.59 -8.85
N ARG A 110 1.97 -15.38 -9.67
CA ARG A 110 2.67 -16.58 -9.20
C ARG A 110 3.73 -16.25 -8.15
N ALA A 111 4.48 -15.16 -8.33
CA ALA A 111 5.46 -14.71 -7.36
C ALA A 111 4.79 -14.26 -6.04
N PHE A 112 3.74 -13.45 -6.12
CA PHE A 112 2.95 -13.00 -4.96
C PHE A 112 2.42 -14.20 -4.15
N CYS A 113 1.71 -15.12 -4.82
CA CYS A 113 1.15 -16.30 -4.16
C CYS A 113 2.25 -17.18 -3.55
N ARG A 114 3.37 -17.37 -4.25
CA ARG A 114 4.48 -18.16 -3.72
C ARG A 114 5.09 -17.52 -2.47
N ILE A 115 5.31 -16.20 -2.47
CA ILE A 115 5.85 -15.50 -1.28
C ILE A 115 4.94 -15.71 -0.09
N HIS A 116 3.63 -15.50 -0.27
CA HIS A 116 2.64 -15.73 0.77
C HIS A 116 2.73 -17.16 1.29
N ASP A 117 2.65 -18.16 0.40
CA ASP A 117 2.62 -19.58 0.79
C ASP A 117 3.90 -19.97 1.53
N LEU A 118 5.07 -19.50 1.10
CA LEU A 118 6.32 -19.76 1.80
C LEU A 118 6.35 -19.09 3.20
N MET A 119 5.85 -17.86 3.34
CA MET A 119 5.79 -17.17 4.63
C MET A 119 4.77 -17.84 5.58
N GLN A 120 3.65 -18.30 5.03
CA GLN A 120 2.62 -19.07 5.70
C GLN A 120 3.16 -20.42 6.18
N ASP A 121 3.83 -21.18 5.33
CA ASP A 121 4.42 -22.47 5.72
C ASP A 121 5.52 -22.30 6.78
N GLU A 122 6.34 -21.26 6.65
CA GLU A 122 7.51 -21.06 7.53
C GLU A 122 7.12 -20.57 8.91
N THR A 123 6.10 -19.71 9.00
CA THR A 123 5.81 -18.94 10.23
C THR A 123 4.33 -18.80 10.54
N ASN A 124 3.46 -19.44 9.76
CA ASN A 124 2.01 -19.29 9.84
C ASN A 124 1.54 -17.83 9.74
N LEU A 125 2.32 -16.98 9.05
CA LEU A 125 2.13 -15.52 9.00
C LEU A 125 1.91 -14.89 10.39
N ARG A 126 2.54 -15.43 11.45
CA ARG A 126 2.24 -15.16 12.87
C ARG A 126 1.93 -13.70 13.21
N ASN A 127 2.70 -12.78 12.65
CA ASN A 127 2.56 -11.34 12.84
C ASN A 127 2.60 -10.57 11.52
N VAL A 128 2.36 -11.23 10.39
CA VAL A 128 2.44 -10.64 9.04
C VAL A 128 1.05 -10.56 8.43
N VAL A 129 0.65 -9.35 8.03
CA VAL A 129 -0.49 -9.12 7.15
C VAL A 129 0.06 -8.92 5.74
N PHE A 130 -0.06 -9.94 4.89
CA PHE A 130 0.41 -9.86 3.50
C PHE A 130 -0.67 -9.24 2.60
N VAL A 131 -0.28 -8.27 1.77
CA VAL A 131 -1.20 -7.35 1.10
C VAL A 131 -0.70 -7.06 -0.32
N PRO A 132 -1.49 -7.33 -1.38
CA PRO A 132 -1.21 -6.80 -2.71
C PRO A 132 -1.52 -5.31 -2.71
N ILE A 133 -0.76 -4.51 -3.46
CA ILE A 133 -1.12 -3.11 -3.73
C ILE A 133 -1.22 -2.95 -5.24
N ILE A 134 -2.43 -2.67 -5.73
CA ILE A 134 -2.72 -2.44 -7.14
C ILE A 134 -3.11 -0.97 -7.32
N GLY A 135 -2.68 -0.33 -8.40
CA GLY A 135 -3.08 1.05 -8.67
C GLY A 135 -4.57 1.12 -8.93
N ASP A 136 -5.26 2.09 -8.32
CA ASP A 136 -6.73 2.15 -8.42
C ASP A 136 -7.21 2.30 -9.88
N TYR A 137 -6.39 2.91 -10.74
CA TYR A 137 -6.70 3.08 -12.16
C TYR A 137 -6.89 1.73 -12.88
N THR A 138 -6.34 0.62 -12.37
CA THR A 138 -6.63 -0.73 -12.88
C THR A 138 -8.13 -1.04 -12.84
N PHE A 139 -8.88 -0.48 -11.90
CA PHE A 139 -10.33 -0.67 -11.73
C PHE A 139 -11.17 0.46 -12.33
N ASN A 140 -10.54 1.43 -13.01
CA ASN A 140 -11.26 2.51 -13.64
C ASN A 140 -11.90 2.02 -14.96
N PRO A 141 -13.20 2.26 -15.21
CA PRO A 141 -13.87 1.80 -16.43
C PRO A 141 -13.31 2.41 -17.72
N TRP A 142 -12.55 3.51 -17.64
CA TRP A 142 -11.84 4.10 -18.77
C TRP A 142 -10.46 3.49 -19.01
N ASN A 143 -9.96 2.65 -18.10
CA ASN A 143 -8.70 1.97 -18.31
C ASN A 143 -8.87 0.87 -19.37
N LYS A 144 -8.25 1.10 -20.53
CA LYS A 144 -8.21 0.15 -21.64
C LYS A 144 -6.91 -0.66 -21.71
N ARG A 145 -5.96 -0.39 -20.80
CA ARG A 145 -4.59 -0.92 -20.85
C ARG A 145 -4.46 -2.21 -20.06
N ASP A 146 -5.06 -2.25 -18.88
CA ASP A 146 -4.96 -3.35 -17.94
C ASP A 146 -6.37 -3.73 -17.46
N ARG A 147 -6.54 -4.98 -17.03
CA ARG A 147 -7.80 -5.43 -16.45
C ARG A 147 -7.61 -5.90 -15.01
N PRO A 148 -8.56 -5.61 -14.09
CA PRO A 148 -8.49 -6.08 -12.71
C PRO A 148 -8.20 -7.58 -12.59
N GLU A 149 -8.83 -8.41 -13.41
CA GLU A 149 -8.69 -9.87 -13.39
C GLU A 149 -7.26 -10.36 -13.70
N ASP A 150 -6.42 -9.54 -14.35
CA ASP A 150 -5.02 -9.89 -14.60
C ASP A 150 -4.17 -9.84 -13.32
N TRP A 151 -4.63 -9.15 -12.29
CA TRP A 151 -3.86 -8.82 -11.08
C TRP A 151 -4.55 -9.30 -9.80
N ALA A 152 -5.87 -9.09 -9.70
CA ALA A 152 -6.71 -9.35 -8.53
C ALA A 152 -7.43 -10.71 -8.63
N THR A 153 -6.75 -11.76 -9.09
CA THR A 153 -7.36 -13.09 -9.19
C THR A 153 -7.80 -13.63 -7.82
N PRO A 154 -8.77 -14.56 -7.75
CA PRO A 154 -9.21 -15.15 -6.48
C PRO A 154 -8.07 -15.67 -5.59
N ASP A 155 -7.01 -16.23 -6.18
CA ASP A 155 -5.83 -16.69 -5.43
C ASP A 155 -5.03 -15.58 -4.74
N VAL A 156 -4.97 -14.38 -5.34
CA VAL A 156 -4.29 -13.21 -4.77
C VAL A 156 -5.17 -12.61 -3.67
N VAL A 157 -6.47 -12.47 -3.94
CA VAL A 157 -7.43 -11.91 -2.98
C VAL A 157 -7.55 -12.79 -1.73
N ARG A 158 -7.60 -14.13 -1.90
CA ARG A 158 -7.64 -15.09 -0.79
C ARG A 158 -6.44 -14.96 0.16
N ARG A 159 -5.26 -14.72 -0.41
CA ARG A 159 -3.96 -14.59 0.29
C ARG A 159 -3.71 -13.18 0.82
N SER A 160 -4.68 -12.29 0.71
CA SER A 160 -4.58 -10.92 1.19
C SER A 160 -5.29 -10.78 2.53
N GLY A 161 -4.65 -10.17 3.53
CA GLY A 161 -5.35 -9.78 4.75
C GLY A 161 -6.46 -8.77 4.46
N PHE A 162 -6.10 -7.73 3.71
CA PHE A 162 -6.98 -6.78 3.05
C PHE A 162 -6.43 -6.49 1.65
N PHE A 163 -7.24 -5.91 0.76
CA PHE A 163 -6.82 -5.58 -0.59
C PHE A 163 -6.22 -4.17 -0.65
N GLY A 164 -4.95 -4.03 -1.00
CA GLY A 164 -4.27 -2.73 -1.02
C GLY A 164 -4.47 -1.99 -2.34
N LEU A 165 -4.58 -0.66 -2.25
CA LEU A 165 -4.62 0.26 -3.37
C LEU A 165 -3.64 1.41 -3.19
N ASP A 166 -3.07 1.87 -4.29
CA ASP A 166 -2.51 3.21 -4.37
C ASP A 166 -3.55 4.11 -5.08
N LEU A 167 -3.99 5.16 -4.39
CA LEU A 167 -5.12 5.99 -4.78
C LEU A 167 -4.87 7.44 -4.36
N TYR A 168 -4.63 8.30 -5.34
CA TYR A 168 -4.36 9.72 -5.12
C TYR A 168 -5.51 10.60 -5.61
N GLN A 169 -5.60 11.82 -5.06
CA GLN A 169 -6.38 12.89 -5.68
C GLN A 169 -5.91 13.08 -7.13
N ASN A 170 -6.86 13.30 -8.04
CA ASN A 170 -6.59 13.54 -9.44
C ASN A 170 -7.58 14.60 -9.99
N GLN A 171 -7.58 14.77 -11.32
CA GLN A 171 -8.40 15.78 -12.00
C GLN A 171 -9.91 15.46 -12.00
N SER A 172 -10.33 14.19 -11.89
CA SER A 172 -11.76 13.86 -11.87
C SER A 172 -12.42 14.31 -10.57
N GLY A 173 -11.65 14.31 -9.48
CA GLY A 173 -12.14 14.70 -8.17
C GLY A 173 -12.97 13.62 -7.49
N ASP A 174 -13.08 12.42 -8.09
CA ASP A 174 -13.76 11.25 -7.53
C ASP A 174 -13.17 10.90 -6.16
N GLY A 175 -14.05 10.51 -5.23
CA GLY A 175 -13.68 10.18 -3.86
C GLY A 175 -13.32 8.71 -3.66
N LEU A 176 -13.00 8.39 -2.41
CA LEU A 176 -12.81 7.01 -1.96
C LEU A 176 -14.11 6.21 -2.07
N ASP A 177 -15.26 6.83 -1.81
CA ASP A 177 -16.59 6.23 -1.92
C ASP A 177 -16.81 5.57 -3.28
N GLU A 178 -16.55 6.31 -4.35
CA GLU A 178 -16.73 5.81 -5.71
C GLU A 178 -15.63 4.82 -6.09
N ARG A 179 -14.36 5.18 -5.87
CA ARG A 179 -13.22 4.40 -6.38
C ARG A 179 -12.99 3.10 -5.59
N ILE A 180 -13.18 3.13 -4.27
CA ILE A 180 -13.21 1.90 -3.46
C ILE A 180 -14.51 1.13 -3.72
N GLY A 181 -15.61 1.80 -4.04
CA GLY A 181 -16.85 1.15 -4.51
C GLY A 181 -16.58 0.18 -5.66
N ARG A 182 -15.97 0.67 -6.76
CA ARG A 182 -15.62 -0.15 -7.94
C ARG A 182 -14.71 -1.34 -7.59
N VAL A 183 -13.74 -1.12 -6.71
CA VAL A 183 -12.81 -2.19 -6.28
C VAL A 183 -13.57 -3.22 -5.45
N ARG A 184 -14.43 -2.79 -4.53
CA ARG A 184 -15.21 -3.70 -3.69
C ARG A 184 -16.27 -4.47 -4.48
N GLU A 185 -16.86 -3.88 -5.51
CA GLU A 185 -17.71 -4.60 -6.47
C GLU A 185 -16.92 -5.72 -7.13
N HIS A 186 -15.72 -5.44 -7.65
CA HIS A 186 -14.86 -6.49 -8.23
C HIS A 186 -14.48 -7.58 -7.21
N LEU A 187 -14.18 -7.21 -5.97
CA LEU A 187 -13.88 -8.18 -4.90
C LEU A 187 -15.11 -9.00 -4.53
N ALA A 188 -16.31 -8.41 -4.54
CA ALA A 188 -17.56 -9.11 -4.29
C ALA A 188 -17.87 -10.12 -5.40
N ASP A 189 -17.71 -9.73 -6.66
CA ASP A 189 -17.86 -10.62 -7.82
C ASP A 189 -16.87 -11.79 -7.79
N ALA A 190 -15.69 -11.58 -7.21
CA ALA A 190 -14.69 -12.62 -6.97
C ALA A 190 -14.97 -13.49 -5.72
N GLY A 191 -16.09 -13.28 -5.02
CA GLY A 191 -16.51 -14.05 -3.83
C GLY A 191 -16.02 -13.49 -2.49
N TYR A 192 -15.54 -12.25 -2.44
CA TYR A 192 -14.99 -11.62 -1.24
C TYR A 192 -15.67 -10.27 -0.89
N PRO A 193 -17.00 -10.22 -0.70
CA PRO A 193 -17.75 -8.96 -0.51
C PRO A 193 -17.35 -8.17 0.74
N ASN A 194 -16.80 -8.85 1.75
CA ASN A 194 -16.39 -8.27 3.03
C ASN A 194 -14.88 -7.99 3.10
N LYS A 195 -14.13 -8.15 1.99
CA LYS A 195 -12.70 -7.83 1.98
C LYS A 195 -12.52 -6.32 2.14
N MET A 196 -11.85 -5.92 3.22
CA MET A 196 -11.46 -4.53 3.44
C MET A 196 -10.46 -4.09 2.39
N VAL A 197 -10.43 -2.77 2.15
CA VAL A 197 -9.44 -2.12 1.31
C VAL A 197 -8.48 -1.32 2.19
N GLY A 198 -7.18 -1.33 1.87
CA GLY A 198 -6.19 -0.47 2.51
C GLY A 198 -5.55 0.46 1.49
N LEU A 199 -5.23 1.69 1.88
CA LEU A 199 -4.53 2.62 1.00
C LEU A 199 -3.03 2.57 1.33
N GLY A 200 -2.26 1.92 0.46
CA GLY A 200 -0.80 1.87 0.53
C GLY A 200 -0.19 3.24 0.32
N GLU A 201 -0.76 3.97 -0.64
CA GLU A 201 -0.46 5.36 -0.90
C GLU A 201 -1.74 6.14 -1.15
N THR A 202 -1.82 7.31 -0.53
CA THR A 202 -2.77 8.34 -0.91
C THR A 202 -2.18 9.71 -0.66
N GLY A 203 -2.70 10.72 -1.34
CA GLY A 203 -2.21 12.07 -1.24
C GLY A 203 -3.11 13.06 -1.94
N VAL A 204 -2.96 14.32 -1.54
CA VAL A 204 -3.61 15.48 -2.17
C VAL A 204 -2.54 16.46 -2.63
N ALA A 205 -2.81 17.21 -3.69
CA ALA A 205 -1.88 18.18 -4.25
C ALA A 205 -2.60 19.45 -4.70
N LEU A 206 -1.98 20.62 -4.54
CA LEU A 206 -2.56 21.90 -4.98
C LEU A 206 -2.76 21.99 -6.51
N LYS A 207 -2.11 21.10 -7.26
CA LYS A 207 -2.32 20.92 -8.70
C LYS A 207 -3.80 20.70 -9.04
N PHE A 208 -4.54 19.96 -8.21
CA PHE A 208 -5.94 19.65 -8.45
C PHE A 208 -6.84 20.62 -7.70
N ARG A 209 -7.72 21.32 -8.44
CA ARG A 209 -8.51 22.43 -7.90
C ARG A 209 -9.98 22.10 -7.68
N ASN A 210 -10.51 21.08 -8.36
CA ASN A 210 -11.92 20.72 -8.35
C ASN A 210 -12.11 19.23 -7.99
N PRO A 211 -12.39 18.91 -6.72
CA PRO A 211 -12.35 19.79 -5.55
C PRO A 211 -10.93 20.14 -5.12
N SER A 212 -10.78 21.15 -4.26
CA SER A 212 -9.48 21.54 -3.71
C SER A 212 -8.83 20.41 -2.90
N ALA A 213 -7.50 20.44 -2.75
CA ALA A 213 -6.76 19.47 -1.92
C ALA A 213 -7.34 19.31 -0.49
N VAL A 214 -7.69 20.42 0.17
CA VAL A 214 -8.26 20.41 1.52
C VAL A 214 -9.67 19.79 1.52
N THR A 215 -10.52 20.24 0.61
CA THR A 215 -11.90 19.75 0.49
C THR A 215 -11.93 18.26 0.17
N TRP A 216 -11.09 17.82 -0.78
CA TRP A 216 -10.99 16.40 -1.13
C TRP A 216 -10.55 15.59 0.09
N TRP A 217 -9.47 15.98 0.77
CA TRP A 217 -8.95 15.26 1.93
C TRP A 217 -9.99 15.13 3.06
N GLN A 218 -10.65 16.24 3.42
CA GLN A 218 -11.66 16.23 4.48
C GLN A 218 -12.84 15.33 4.13
N ARG A 219 -13.32 15.35 2.88
CA ARG A 219 -14.39 14.45 2.41
C ARG A 219 -13.98 12.99 2.53
N GLN A 220 -12.76 12.65 2.10
CA GLN A 220 -12.27 11.27 2.15
C GLN A 220 -12.13 10.78 3.58
N TRP A 221 -11.57 11.61 4.47
CA TRP A 221 -11.41 11.25 5.87
C TRP A 221 -12.75 11.04 6.57
N GLN A 222 -13.74 11.92 6.31
CA GLN A 222 -15.09 11.76 6.82
C GLN A 222 -15.75 10.46 6.34
N TRP A 223 -15.58 10.12 5.06
CA TRP A 223 -16.10 8.88 4.51
C TRP A 223 -15.41 7.65 5.14
N ALA A 224 -14.08 7.62 5.17
CA ALA A 224 -13.31 6.52 5.76
C ALA A 224 -13.69 6.29 7.23
N SER A 225 -13.81 7.38 8.00
CA SER A 225 -14.20 7.35 9.42
C SER A 225 -15.63 6.84 9.67
N ARG A 226 -16.50 6.88 8.66
CA ARG A 226 -17.87 6.34 8.72
C ARG A 226 -17.97 4.92 8.16
N ASN A 227 -16.91 4.41 7.54
CA ASN A 227 -16.86 3.13 6.85
C ASN A 227 -15.64 2.32 7.31
N THR A 228 -15.42 2.26 8.62
CA THR A 228 -14.27 1.55 9.23
C THR A 228 -14.36 0.03 9.05
N ASP A 229 -15.51 -0.49 8.63
CA ASP A 229 -15.73 -1.85 8.17
C ASP A 229 -15.21 -2.11 6.75
N LYS A 230 -14.94 -1.05 5.98
CA LYS A 230 -14.51 -1.13 4.57
C LYS A 230 -13.06 -0.73 4.35
N ILE A 231 -12.51 0.16 5.19
CA ILE A 231 -11.10 0.57 5.13
C ILE A 231 -10.34 0.03 6.34
N GLY A 232 -9.25 -0.70 6.08
CA GLY A 232 -8.41 -1.27 7.14
C GLY A 232 -7.21 -0.42 7.54
N VAL A 233 -6.66 0.38 6.62
CA VAL A 233 -5.47 1.21 6.88
C VAL A 233 -5.34 2.30 5.82
N ILE A 234 -4.82 3.47 6.17
CA ILE A 234 -4.46 4.54 5.23
C ILE A 234 -3.03 5.00 5.49
N SER A 235 -2.19 4.94 4.46
CA SER A 235 -0.83 5.46 4.46
C SER A 235 -0.73 6.67 3.52
N TYR A 236 -0.46 7.85 4.09
CA TYR A 236 -0.30 9.09 3.32
C TYR A 236 1.11 9.20 2.73
N PHE A 237 1.20 9.45 1.43
CA PHE A 237 2.46 9.61 0.72
C PHE A 237 2.97 11.06 0.82
N ASN A 238 3.62 11.39 1.93
CA ASN A 238 4.15 12.74 2.19
C ASN A 238 5.51 12.96 1.49
N SER A 239 5.52 13.05 0.16
CA SER A 239 6.74 13.06 -0.64
C SER A 239 6.62 13.86 -1.94
N ASN A 240 7.74 14.38 -2.44
CA ASN A 240 7.89 14.92 -3.80
C ASN A 240 9.00 14.22 -4.60
N ASN A 241 9.35 12.99 -4.20
CA ASN A 241 10.48 12.21 -4.74
C ASN A 241 10.46 11.98 -6.26
N ASN A 242 9.35 12.25 -6.93
CA ASN A 242 9.28 12.34 -8.38
C ASN A 242 8.75 13.72 -8.78
N PRO A 243 9.62 14.66 -9.19
CA PRO A 243 9.22 16.03 -9.53
C PRO A 243 8.34 16.13 -10.77
N SER A 244 8.25 15.06 -11.59
CA SER A 244 7.30 14.99 -12.72
C SER A 244 5.86 14.67 -12.29
N ARG A 245 5.66 14.26 -11.03
CA ARG A 245 4.35 13.97 -10.43
C ARG A 245 3.91 15.16 -9.54
N PRO A 246 2.63 15.24 -9.14
CA PRO A 246 2.17 16.28 -8.21
C PRO A 246 2.96 16.28 -6.90
N ASP A 247 3.09 17.43 -6.24
CA ASP A 247 3.72 17.52 -4.93
C ASP A 247 2.75 17.05 -3.84
N TRP A 248 2.99 15.85 -3.33
CA TRP A 248 2.14 15.24 -2.30
C TRP A 248 2.52 15.67 -0.89
N ARG A 249 3.57 16.49 -0.70
CA ARG A 249 3.99 16.89 0.64
C ARG A 249 2.88 17.67 1.34
N LEU A 250 2.67 17.36 2.61
CA LEU A 250 1.79 18.14 3.51
C LEU A 250 2.30 19.57 3.68
N SER A 251 3.61 19.77 3.53
CA SER A 251 4.26 21.08 3.55
C SER A 251 4.05 21.91 2.28
N GLU A 252 3.39 21.38 1.24
CA GLU A 252 3.01 22.17 0.05
C GLU A 252 2.11 23.37 0.43
N SER A 253 1.31 23.26 1.50
CA SER A 253 0.67 24.43 2.13
C SER A 253 0.30 24.23 3.60
N ALA A 254 0.23 25.33 4.35
CA ALA A 254 -0.24 25.31 5.74
C ALA A 254 -1.68 24.77 5.89
N ALA A 255 -2.54 25.01 4.89
CA ALA A 255 -3.92 24.53 4.88
C ALA A 255 -3.99 23.00 4.73
N LYS A 256 -3.18 22.40 3.84
CA LYS A 256 -3.07 20.93 3.70
C LYS A 256 -2.60 20.29 5.01
N LEU A 257 -1.52 20.82 5.60
CA LEU A 257 -0.99 20.29 6.86
C LEU A 257 -2.02 20.38 8.00
N ARG A 258 -2.76 21.49 8.11
CA ARG A 258 -3.83 21.65 9.10
C ARG A 258 -4.93 20.61 8.91
N ALA A 259 -5.47 20.47 7.70
CA ALA A 259 -6.53 19.51 7.39
C ALA A 259 -6.11 18.06 7.71
N PHE A 260 -4.85 17.71 7.46
CA PHE A 260 -4.29 16.42 7.84
C PHE A 260 -4.22 16.23 9.37
N ARG A 261 -3.71 17.22 10.11
CA ARG A 261 -3.68 17.19 11.58
C ARG A 261 -5.08 17.02 12.18
N ASP A 262 -6.06 17.75 11.66
CA ASP A 262 -7.45 17.71 12.14
C ASP A 262 -8.06 16.31 11.98
N SER A 263 -7.62 15.58 10.96
CA SER A 263 -8.03 14.19 10.69
C SER A 263 -7.51 13.24 11.78
N LEU A 264 -6.26 13.43 12.21
CA LEU A 264 -5.62 12.63 13.26
C LEU A 264 -6.21 12.89 14.65
N SER A 265 -6.67 14.10 14.94
CA SER A 265 -7.27 14.46 16.24
C SER A 265 -8.74 14.06 16.41
N SER A 266 -9.40 13.55 15.35
CA SER A 266 -10.80 13.12 15.46
C SER A 266 -10.91 11.84 16.29
N TRP A 267 -11.90 11.71 17.19
CA TRP A 267 -12.12 10.47 17.96
C TRP A 267 -12.32 9.21 17.08
N ARG A 268 -12.59 9.42 15.79
CA ARG A 268 -12.74 8.37 14.76
C ARG A 268 -11.41 7.86 14.19
N SER A 269 -10.31 8.62 14.34
CA SER A 269 -8.97 8.18 13.92
C SER A 269 -8.45 7.00 14.73
N CYS A 270 -8.89 6.85 15.99
CA CYS A 270 -8.56 5.70 16.83
C CYS A 270 -9.22 4.38 16.41
N ARG A 271 -10.11 4.40 15.40
CA ARG A 271 -10.85 3.23 14.88
C ARG A 271 -10.40 2.80 13.49
N LEU A 272 -9.49 3.55 12.85
CA LEU A 272 -8.89 3.26 11.55
C LEU A 272 -7.42 2.85 11.70
#